data_AF-A0A329RAH5-F1
#
_entry.id   AF-A0A329RAH5-F1
#
_cell.length_a   1.000
_cell.length_b   1.000
_cell.length_c   1.000
_cell.angle_alpha   90.00
_cell.angle_beta   90.00
_cell.angle_gamma   90.00
#
_symmetry.space_group_name_H-M   'P 1'
#
loop_
_entity.id
_entity.type
_entity.pdbx_description
1 polymer ?
#
loop_
_entity_poly.entity_id
_entity_poly.type
_entity_poly.pdbx_seq_one_letter_code
_entity_poly.pdbx_strand_id
1 'polypeptide(L)' 'MKHVVLKYGPFREILTDGSPELTGKAIEQLVLMLQAEQINSAPYRPQLIVLVERFHRTWKDCVAVYMHRDEQHDWDV' A
#
# COMPACT_ATOMS: atom_id res chain seq x y z
N MET A 1 7.80 -9.61 -14.13
CA MET A 1 7.00 -8.42 -13.75
C MET A 1 6.70 -7.65 -15.03
N LYS A 2 5.44 -7.34 -15.35
CA LYS A 2 5.15 -6.64 -16.62
C LYS A 2 5.67 -5.21 -16.58
N HIS A 3 5.38 -4.40 -15.55
CA HIS A 3 6.11 -3.17 -15.21
C HIS A 3 5.88 -2.82 -13.72
N VAL A 4 6.85 -2.23 -13.03
CA VAL A 4 6.68 -1.62 -11.68
C VAL A 4 6.75 -0.11 -11.85
N VAL A 5 5.74 0.62 -11.38
CA VAL A 5 5.68 2.09 -11.48
C VAL A 5 5.81 2.70 -10.10
N LEU A 6 6.83 3.52 -9.90
CA LEU A 6 7.07 4.25 -8.66
C LEU A 6 6.54 5.69 -8.78
N LYS A 7 5.25 5.89 -8.50
CA LYS A 7 4.56 7.19 -8.65
C LYS A 7 5.26 8.33 -7.88
N TYR A 8 5.79 8.03 -6.70
CA TYR A 8 6.46 9.00 -5.83
C TYR A 8 7.99 8.93 -5.88
N GLY A 9 8.55 8.13 -6.80
CA GLY A 9 9.99 7.87 -6.91
C GLY A 9 10.49 6.69 -6.06
N PRO A 10 11.81 6.43 -6.08
CA PRO A 10 12.44 5.37 -5.31
C PRO A 10 12.43 5.68 -3.81
N PHE A 11 12.39 4.63 -3.00
CA PHE A 11 12.39 4.71 -1.53
C PHE A 11 13.62 4.00 -0.96
N ARG A 12 14.05 4.44 0.23
CA ARG A 12 15.13 3.81 0.99
C ARG A 12 14.64 2.75 1.95
N GLU A 13 13.39 2.89 2.42
CA GLU A 13 12.78 1.99 3.38
C GLU A 13 11.31 1.81 3.01
N ILE A 14 10.78 0.59 3.23
CA ILE A 14 9.36 0.29 3.12
C ILE A 14 8.87 -0.42 4.38
N LEU A 15 7.86 0.16 5.03
CA LEU A 15 7.21 -0.41 6.20
C LEU A 15 5.96 -1.18 5.79
N THR A 16 5.87 -2.46 6.17
CA THR A 16 4.72 -3.33 5.85
C THR A 16 4.19 -4.08 7.08
N ASP A 17 3.01 -4.68 6.97
CA ASP A 17 2.36 -5.46 8.03
C ASP A 17 2.94 -6.88 8.19
N GLY A 18 3.92 -7.24 7.37
CA GLY A 18 4.52 -8.57 7.37
C GLY A 18 3.64 -9.65 6.76
N SER A 19 2.57 -9.28 6.02
CA SER A 19 1.72 -10.25 5.34
C SER A 19 2.51 -11.05 4.28
N PRO A 20 2.17 -12.33 4.01
CA PRO A 20 2.85 -13.14 3.00
C PRO A 20 2.89 -12.50 1.60
N GLU A 21 1.87 -11.74 1.23
CA GLU A 21 1.79 -11.01 -0.03
C GLU A 21 2.85 -9.90 -0.13
N LEU A 22 3.21 -9.29 1.00
CA LEU A 22 4.19 -8.21 1.10
C LEU A 22 5.60 -8.70 1.44
N THR A 23 5.77 -9.99 1.72
CA THR A 23 7.07 -10.64 2.01
C THR A 23 7.48 -11.65 0.94
N GLY A 24 6.73 -11.71 -0.17
CA GLY A 24 7.03 -12.58 -1.29
C GLY A 24 8.20 -12.12 -2.16
N LYS A 25 8.65 -13.01 -3.07
CA LYS A 25 9.79 -12.80 -3.98
C LYS A 25 9.72 -11.50 -4.79
N ALA A 26 8.51 -11.03 -5.13
CA ALA A 26 8.33 -9.80 -5.89
C ALA A 26 8.81 -8.56 -5.11
N ILE A 27 8.46 -8.47 -3.83
CA ILE A 27 8.89 -7.37 -2.96
C ILE A 27 10.38 -7.49 -2.65
N GLU A 28 10.87 -8.71 -2.38
CA GLU A 28 12.30 -8.97 -2.17
C GLU A 28 13.15 -8.46 -3.36
N GLN A 29 12.76 -8.80 -4.60
CA GLN A 29 13.47 -8.34 -5.79
C GLN A 29 13.37 -6.82 -5.96
N LEU A 30 12.22 -6.21 -5.65
CA LEU A 30 12.06 -4.75 -5.72
C LEU A 30 12.96 -4.03 -4.71
N VAL A 31 12.98 -4.49 -3.47
CA VAL A 31 13.81 -3.94 -2.38
C VAL A 31 15.30 -4.06 -2.75
N LEU A 32 15.71 -5.19 -3.33
CA LEU A 32 17.07 -5.41 -3.82
C LEU A 32 17.42 -4.47 -4.99
N MET A 33 16.54 -4.30 -5.98
CA MET A 33 16.75 -3.38 -7.11
C MET A 33 16.87 -1.92 -6.67
N LEU A 34 16.13 -1.53 -5.63
CA LEU A 34 16.13 -0.17 -5.10
C LEU A 34 17.22 0.08 -4.05
N GLN A 35 17.96 -0.96 -3.65
CA GLN A 35 18.90 -0.92 -2.53
C GLN A 35 18.24 -0.37 -1.26
N ALA A 36 16.99 -0.78 -1.03
CA ALA A 36 16.16 -0.34 0.06
C ALA A 36 16.17 -1.36 1.22
N GLU A 37 15.59 -0.99 2.35
CA GLU A 37 15.33 -1.88 3.49
C GLU A 37 13.84 -2.13 3.65
N GLN A 38 13.46 -3.38 3.95
CA GLN A 38 12.10 -3.72 4.30
C GLN A 38 11.97 -3.85 5.82
N ILE A 39 11.05 -3.08 6.39
CA ILE A 39 10.71 -3.12 7.81
C ILE A 39 9.32 -3.73 7.94
N ASN A 40 9.17 -4.71 8.82
CA ASN A 40 7.89 -5.32 9.11
C ASN A 40 7.43 -4.93 10.50
N SER A 41 6.17 -4.52 10.62
CA SER A 41 5.56 -4.27 11.91
C SER A 41 5.45 -5.57 12.73
N ALA A 42 5.46 -5.46 14.04
CA ALA A 42 5.17 -6.60 14.90
C ALA A 42 3.77 -7.19 14.57
N PRO A 43 3.62 -8.52 14.59
CA PRO A 43 2.34 -9.16 14.33
C PRO A 43 1.23 -8.62 15.24
N TYR A 44 0.03 -8.43 14.68
CA TYR A 44 -1.16 -7.97 15.40
C TYR A 44 -0.98 -6.60 16.10
N ARG A 45 -0.07 -5.75 15.59
CA ARG A 45 0.14 -4.37 16.06
C ARG A 45 -0.21 -3.36 14.96
N PRO A 46 -1.50 -3.22 14.59
CA PRO A 46 -1.94 -2.30 13.51
C PRO A 46 -1.51 -0.84 13.74
N GLN A 47 -1.34 -0.45 15.01
CA GLN A 47 -0.91 0.90 15.39
C GLN A 47 0.49 1.27 14.84
N LEU A 48 1.29 0.29 14.41
CA LEU A 48 2.61 0.53 13.82
C LEU A 48 2.53 1.02 12.36
N ILE A 49 1.39 0.85 11.68
CA ILE A 49 1.19 1.29 10.28
C ILE A 49 0.08 2.36 10.22
N VAL A 50 -0.06 3.12 11.31
CA VAL A 50 -1.17 4.05 11.51
C VAL A 50 -1.28 5.10 10.40
N LEU A 51 -0.16 5.45 9.75
CA LEU A 51 -0.15 6.43 8.67
C LEU A 51 -0.99 5.94 7.47
N VAL A 52 -0.79 4.69 7.08
CA VAL A 52 -1.55 4.04 6.00
C VAL A 52 -2.99 3.82 6.44
N GLU A 53 -3.24 3.43 7.68
CA GLU A 53 -4.61 3.26 8.19
C GLU A 53 -5.40 4.59 8.21
N ARG A 54 -4.75 5.70 8.58
CA ARG A 54 -5.34 7.04 8.52
C ARG A 54 -5.63 7.44 7.07
N PHE A 55 -4.69 7.17 6.16
CA PHE A 55 -4.90 7.40 4.74
C PHE A 55 -6.08 6.59 4.20
N HIS A 56 -6.20 5.31 4.57
CA HIS A 56 -7.33 4.47 4.18
C HIS A 56 -8.67 5.03 4.66
N ARG A 57 -8.74 5.58 5.88
CA ARG A 57 -9.97 6.24 6.35
C ARG A 57 -10.33 7.44 5.47
N THR A 58 -9.39 8.36 5.25
CA THR A 58 -9.63 9.54 4.41
C THR A 58 -10.03 9.15 2.99
N TRP A 59 -9.35 8.16 2.40
CA TRP A 59 -9.69 7.68 1.06
C TRP A 59 -11.10 7.06 1.00
N LYS A 60 -11.47 6.23 1.99
CA LYS A 60 -12.82 5.67 2.09
C LYS A 60 -13.88 6.75 2.25
N ASP A 61 -13.61 7.78 3.03
CA ASP A 61 -14.53 8.92 3.19
C ASP A 61 -14.74 9.64 1.84
N CYS A 62 -13.67 9.86 1.07
CA CYS A 62 -13.76 10.43 -0.28
C CYS A 62 -14.58 9.54 -1.24
N VAL A 63 -14.33 8.23 -1.25
CA VAL A 63 -15.05 7.28 -2.08
C VAL A 63 -16.54 7.23 -1.70
N ALA A 64 -16.86 7.23 -0.40
CA ALA A 64 -18.24 7.24 0.07
C ALA A 64 -19.01 8.48 -0.37
N VAL A 65 -18.37 9.66 -0.36
CA VAL A 65 -18.96 10.90 -0.88
C VAL A 65 -19.19 10.80 -2.39
N TYR A 66 -18.22 10.25 -3.14
CA TYR A 66 -18.34 10.10 -4.59
C TYR A 66 -19.44 9.10 -4.99
N MET A 67 -19.53 7.97 -4.28
CA MET A 67 -20.54 6.93 -4.49
C MET A 67 -21.89 7.25 -3.84
N HIS A 68 -22.08 8.46 -3.28
CA HIS A 68 -23.33 8.84 -2.60
C HIS A 68 -24.55 8.70 -3.53
N ARG A 69 -24.36 8.84 -4.84
CA ARG A 69 -25.39 8.53 -5.82
C ARG A 69 -25.11 7.13 -6.35
N ASP A 70 -26.12 6.25 -6.29
CA ASP A 70 -26.11 4.91 -6.90
C ASP A 70 -26.14 5.01 -8.44
N GLU A 71 -25.27 5.80 -9.04
CA GLU A 71 -25.11 6.00 -10.48
C GLU A 71 -23.76 5.48 -10.97
N GLN A 72 -22.77 5.41 -10.07
CA GLN A 72 -21.44 4.88 -10.38
C GLN A 72 -21.36 3.39 -10.01
N HIS A 73 -21.06 2.55 -10.99
CA HIS A 73 -21.06 1.07 -10.88
C HIS A 73 -19.78 0.44 -11.38
N ASP A 74 -18.93 1.24 -12.04
CA ASP A 74 -17.69 0.79 -12.65
C ASP A 74 -16.51 1.41 -11.87
N TRP A 75 -15.63 0.53 -11.40
CA TRP A 75 -14.47 0.88 -10.59
C TRP A 75 -13.25 1.26 -11.43
N ASP A 76 -13.28 0.93 -12.72
CA ASP A 76 -12.16 1.11 -13.64
C ASP A 76 -12.30 2.36 -14.54
N VAL A 77 -13.36 3.17 -14.33
CA VAL A 77 -13.61 4.44 -15.05
C VAL A 77 -12.65 5.55 -14.64
#